data_AF-A0A060YK31-F1
#
_entry.id   AF-A0A060YK31-F1
#
_cell.length_a   1.000
_cell.length_b   1.000
_cell.length_c   1.000
_cell.angle_alpha   90.00
_cell.angle_beta   90.00
_cell.angle_gamma   90.00
#
_symmetry.space_group_name_H-M   'P 1'
#
loop_
_entity.id
_entity.type
_entity.pdbx_description
1 polymer ?
#
loop_
_entity_poly.entity_id
_entity_poly.type
_entity_poly.pdbx_seq_one_letter_code
_entity_poly.pdbx_strand_id
1 'polypeptide(L)'
;MKLSPLVKMCVCLVGGAMVELRTVGQVEISEEATLEELKTQVLTLPELQYVCVPTPAFLRVWQLEGQRLTRILRGQHHTLKKLKLSSGVEFCVQQLLREEDLGPKEVLLRVQMGVPGERGYYPPEDLVWDASRDPSPRSLRSALASTYGLSPDSLLLAKHQPHTHTWETFSNWSQQVSKRKKKKKAESLLGAPFHLKDGDIIGVKNLLIDNNRDFSTQQDEQRLREEKEQRRKGGQGVGAEVETNRGVGPEKKMGPIKTRKTEVALSINVGVFR
;
A
#
# COMPACT_ATOMS: atom_id res chain seq x y z
N MET A 1 -20.90 0.48 -38.45
CA MET A 1 -20.82 1.13 -37.13
C MET A 1 -20.14 0.17 -36.18
N LYS A 2 -18.97 0.51 -35.61
CA LYS A 2 -18.31 -0.34 -34.61
C LYS A 2 -19.02 -0.08 -33.28
N LEU A 3 -19.66 -1.10 -32.72
CA LEU A 3 -20.15 -1.09 -31.33
C LEU A 3 -18.95 -0.81 -30.42
N SER A 4 -19.02 0.25 -29.63
CA SER A 4 -18.00 0.56 -28.63
C SER A 4 -18.04 -0.51 -27.54
N PRO A 5 -16.88 -0.95 -27.03
CA PRO A 5 -16.83 -2.01 -26.03
C PRO A 5 -17.52 -1.55 -24.75
N LEU A 6 -18.46 -2.38 -24.27
CA LEU A 6 -19.10 -2.20 -22.96
C LEU A 6 -18.15 -2.73 -21.88
N VAL A 7 -17.82 -1.87 -20.93
CA VAL A 7 -16.99 -2.22 -19.78
C VAL A 7 -17.89 -2.74 -18.68
N LYS A 8 -17.81 -4.04 -18.33
CA LYS A 8 -18.48 -4.61 -17.15
C LYS A 8 -17.63 -4.38 -15.92
N MET A 9 -18.18 -3.71 -14.92
CA MET A 9 -17.42 -3.36 -13.72
C MET A 9 -18.23 -3.66 -12.46
N CYS A 10 -17.65 -4.46 -11.56
CA CYS A 10 -18.19 -4.71 -10.23
C CYS A 10 -18.02 -3.44 -9.40
N VAL A 11 -19.08 -3.04 -8.71
CA VAL A 11 -19.08 -1.86 -7.82
C VAL A 11 -19.11 -2.34 -6.37
N CYS A 12 -18.21 -1.83 -5.52
CA CYS A 12 -18.28 -2.02 -4.08
C CYS A 12 -18.59 -0.73 -3.32
N LEU A 13 -19.25 -0.79 -2.16
CA LEU A 13 -19.35 0.31 -1.21
C LEU A 13 -18.24 0.22 -0.14
N VAL A 14 -17.73 1.37 0.34
CA VAL A 14 -16.92 1.44 1.58
C VAL A 14 -17.71 2.20 2.64
N GLY A 15 -18.09 1.52 3.72
CA GLY A 15 -18.63 2.14 4.92
C GLY A 15 -17.55 2.31 5.99
N GLY A 16 -17.17 3.54 6.32
CA GLY A 16 -16.34 3.85 7.49
C GLY A 16 -14.91 3.27 7.51
N ALA A 17 -14.29 3.32 8.69
CA ALA A 17 -12.86 3.00 8.93
C ALA A 17 -12.46 1.52 8.69
N MET A 18 -13.44 0.62 8.54
CA MET A 18 -13.23 -0.78 8.17
C MET A 18 -13.91 -1.05 6.82
N VAL A 19 -13.09 -1.32 5.81
CA VAL A 19 -13.51 -1.48 4.41
C VAL A 19 -14.22 -2.83 4.22
N GLU A 20 -15.50 -2.90 4.56
CA GLU A 20 -16.34 -4.02 4.13
C GLU A 20 -16.80 -3.76 2.69
N LEU A 21 -16.14 -4.42 1.73
CA LEU A 21 -16.51 -4.33 0.31
C LEU A 21 -17.76 -5.16 0.06
N ARG A 22 -18.84 -4.50 -0.35
CA ARG A 22 -20.07 -5.18 -0.77
C ARG A 22 -20.31 -4.97 -2.26
N THR A 23 -20.39 -6.04 -3.04
CA THR A 23 -20.79 -5.99 -4.45
C THR A 23 -22.21 -5.43 -4.61
N VAL A 24 -22.37 -4.33 -5.35
CA VAL A 24 -23.67 -3.66 -5.56
C VAL A 24 -24.21 -3.76 -6.99
N GLY A 25 -23.41 -4.26 -7.95
CA GLY A 25 -23.90 -4.53 -9.31
C GLY A 25 -22.81 -4.49 -10.38
N GLN A 26 -23.26 -4.55 -11.64
CA GLN A 26 -22.43 -4.36 -12.81
C GLN A 26 -22.94 -3.18 -13.63
N VAL A 27 -22.02 -2.33 -14.08
CA VAL A 27 -22.30 -1.28 -15.06
C VAL A 27 -21.74 -1.72 -16.41
N GLU A 28 -22.46 -1.43 -17.49
CA GLU A 28 -22.00 -1.59 -18.87
C GLU A 28 -21.95 -0.20 -19.53
N ILE A 29 -20.76 0.31 -19.81
CA ILE A 29 -20.55 1.67 -20.34
C ILE A 29 -19.51 1.70 -21.45
N SER A 30 -19.62 2.66 -22.36
CA SER A 30 -18.65 2.88 -23.44
C SER A 30 -17.28 3.32 -22.90
N GLU A 31 -16.19 2.85 -23.51
CA GLU A 31 -14.82 3.32 -23.17
C GLU A 31 -14.60 4.82 -23.42
N GLU A 32 -15.40 5.43 -24.31
CA GLU A 32 -15.33 6.86 -24.62
C GLU A 32 -16.18 7.71 -23.66
N ALA A 33 -16.94 7.08 -22.76
CA ALA A 33 -17.63 7.79 -21.71
C ALA A 33 -16.65 8.41 -20.71
N THR A 34 -17.06 9.47 -20.05
CA THR A 34 -16.28 10.17 -19.02
C THR A 34 -16.40 9.48 -17.65
N LEU A 35 -15.49 9.80 -16.73
CA LEU A 35 -15.59 9.35 -15.33
C LEU A 35 -16.87 9.86 -14.65
N GLU A 36 -17.33 11.07 -14.99
CA GLU A 36 -18.59 11.63 -14.52
C GLU A 36 -19.81 10.82 -15.00
N GLU A 37 -19.84 10.45 -16.27
CA GLU A 37 -20.89 9.59 -16.83
C GLU A 37 -20.88 8.20 -16.18
N LEU A 38 -19.70 7.62 -15.92
CA LEU A 38 -19.59 6.37 -15.16
C LEU A 38 -20.20 6.50 -13.76
N LYS A 39 -19.83 7.54 -13.01
CA LYS A 39 -20.38 7.78 -11.66
C LYS A 39 -21.89 7.96 -11.70
N THR A 40 -22.41 8.67 -12.69
CA THR A 40 -23.84 8.87 -12.91
C THR A 40 -24.53 7.54 -13.19
N GLN A 41 -23.96 6.69 -14.04
CA GLN A 41 -24.52 5.37 -14.33
C GLN A 41 -24.45 4.44 -13.12
N VAL A 42 -23.39 4.50 -12.31
CA VAL A 42 -23.28 3.74 -11.06
C VAL A 42 -24.42 4.09 -10.11
N LEU A 43 -24.80 5.35 -9.99
CA LEU A 43 -25.91 5.79 -9.14
C LEU A 43 -27.28 5.25 -9.59
N THR A 44 -27.39 4.73 -10.82
CA THR A 44 -28.62 4.07 -11.30
C THR A 44 -28.74 2.62 -10.84
N LEU A 45 -27.71 2.04 -10.21
CA LEU A 45 -27.75 0.67 -9.71
C LEU A 45 -28.78 0.54 -8.57
N PRO A 46 -29.61 -0.53 -8.54
CA PRO A 46 -30.66 -0.70 -7.54
C PRO A 46 -30.19 -0.60 -6.09
N GLU A 47 -29.02 -1.18 -5.79
CA GLU A 47 -28.43 -1.16 -4.45
C GLU A 47 -27.94 0.23 -4.01
N LEU A 48 -27.83 1.18 -4.94
CA LEU A 48 -27.40 2.55 -4.70
C LEU A 48 -28.55 3.56 -4.77
N GLN A 49 -29.79 3.12 -4.99
CA GLN A 49 -30.95 4.00 -5.11
C GLN A 49 -31.21 4.87 -3.85
N TYR A 50 -30.74 4.41 -2.69
CA TYR A 50 -30.86 5.12 -1.41
C TYR A 50 -29.64 5.99 -1.09
N VAL A 51 -28.61 5.97 -1.93
CA VAL A 51 -27.42 6.80 -1.76
C VAL A 51 -27.74 8.21 -2.25
N CYS A 52 -28.02 9.11 -1.31
CA CYS A 52 -28.26 10.52 -1.63
C CYS A 52 -26.92 11.24 -1.83
N VAL A 53 -26.53 11.46 -3.08
CA VAL A 53 -25.43 12.36 -3.45
C VAL A 53 -25.97 13.53 -4.27
N PRO A 54 -25.62 14.79 -3.94
CA PRO A 54 -26.08 15.95 -4.70
C PRO A 54 -25.55 15.98 -6.14
N THR A 55 -24.29 15.57 -6.32
CA THR A 55 -23.61 15.53 -7.62
C THR A 55 -22.69 14.31 -7.69
N PRO A 56 -22.27 13.86 -8.89
CA PRO A 56 -21.25 12.81 -9.04
C PRO A 56 -19.91 13.15 -8.36
N ALA A 57 -19.62 14.43 -8.09
CA ALA A 57 -18.40 14.84 -7.41
C ALA A 57 -18.33 14.39 -5.93
N PHE A 58 -19.45 13.97 -5.33
CA PHE A 58 -19.49 13.34 -4.01
C PHE A 58 -19.14 11.84 -4.04
N LEU A 59 -18.82 11.28 -5.19
CA LEU A 59 -18.33 9.90 -5.30
C LEU A 59 -16.84 9.88 -5.62
N ARG A 60 -16.08 9.15 -4.81
CA ARG A 60 -14.71 8.75 -5.13
C ARG A 60 -14.74 7.34 -5.72
N VAL A 61 -14.05 7.13 -6.84
CA VAL A 61 -13.96 5.82 -7.49
C VAL A 61 -12.54 5.27 -7.34
N TRP A 62 -12.45 4.07 -6.77
CA TRP A 62 -11.22 3.31 -6.58
C TRP A 62 -11.15 2.14 -7.55
N GLN A 63 -10.03 1.95 -8.22
CA GLN A 63 -9.71 0.69 -8.86
C GLN A 63 -9.37 -0.37 -7.80
N LEU A 64 -9.87 -1.59 -8.01
CA LEU A 64 -9.57 -2.75 -7.19
C LEU A 64 -8.62 -3.71 -7.92
N GLU A 65 -7.68 -4.29 -7.18
CA GLU A 65 -6.88 -5.44 -7.62
C GLU A 65 -6.87 -6.48 -6.50
N GLY A 66 -7.46 -7.66 -6.76
CA GLY A 66 -7.57 -8.72 -5.75
C GLY A 66 -8.26 -8.24 -4.47
N GLN A 67 -9.37 -7.51 -4.60
CA GLN A 67 -10.14 -6.90 -3.49
C GLN A 67 -9.37 -5.85 -2.67
N ARG A 68 -8.28 -5.31 -3.21
CA ARG A 68 -7.52 -4.22 -2.58
C ARG A 68 -7.67 -2.94 -3.38
N LEU A 69 -7.88 -1.83 -2.68
CA LEU A 69 -7.93 -0.50 -3.26
C LEU A 69 -6.51 -0.10 -3.71
N THR A 70 -6.31 0.16 -5.00
CA THR A 70 -4.97 0.41 -5.56
C THR A 70 -4.78 1.81 -6.12
N ARG A 71 -5.83 2.41 -6.69
CA ARG A 71 -5.74 3.71 -7.38
C ARG A 71 -7.07 4.44 -7.33
N ILE A 72 -7.04 5.74 -7.07
CA ILE A 72 -8.21 6.61 -7.26
C ILE A 72 -8.26 7.09 -8.72
N LEU A 73 -9.44 7.00 -9.33
CA LEU A 73 -9.70 7.54 -10.66
C LEU A 73 -9.92 9.06 -10.58
N ARG A 74 -9.23 9.82 -11.42
CA ARG A 74 -9.15 11.29 -11.36
C ARG A 74 -9.51 11.97 -12.68
N GLY A 75 -10.03 13.19 -12.57
CA GLY A 75 -10.43 14.02 -13.70
C GLY A 75 -11.79 13.59 -14.24
N GLN A 76 -12.83 14.33 -13.84
CA GLN A 76 -14.22 13.98 -14.13
C GLN A 76 -14.52 13.87 -15.63
N HIS A 77 -13.89 14.71 -16.45
CA HIS A 77 -14.05 14.72 -17.90
C HIS A 77 -13.06 13.83 -18.67
N HIS A 78 -12.23 13.04 -17.98
CA HIS A 78 -11.39 12.06 -18.66
C HIS A 78 -12.22 10.85 -19.09
N THR A 79 -11.98 10.39 -20.32
CA THR A 79 -12.62 9.17 -20.82
C THR A 79 -12.09 7.94 -20.09
N LEU A 80 -12.92 6.90 -19.97
CA LEU A 80 -12.53 5.63 -19.33
C LEU A 80 -11.31 5.00 -20.01
N LYS A 81 -11.21 5.16 -21.33
CA LYS A 81 -10.03 4.81 -22.13
C LYS A 81 -8.77 5.54 -21.69
N LYS A 82 -8.84 6.86 -21.45
CA LYS A 82 -7.71 7.66 -20.93
C LYS A 82 -7.32 7.21 -19.52
N LEU A 83 -8.29 6.77 -18.73
CA LEU A 83 -8.10 6.21 -17.39
C LEU A 83 -7.63 4.74 -17.40
N LYS A 84 -7.49 4.12 -18.59
CA LYS A 84 -7.09 2.73 -18.78
C LYS A 84 -8.06 1.73 -18.11
N LEU A 85 -9.33 2.07 -18.06
CA LEU A 85 -10.38 1.15 -17.62
C LEU A 85 -10.79 0.28 -18.80
N SER A 86 -10.50 -1.02 -18.70
CA SER A 86 -10.92 -2.04 -19.66
C SER A 86 -11.98 -2.94 -19.05
N SER A 87 -12.66 -3.72 -19.90
CA SER A 87 -13.66 -4.69 -19.43
C SER A 87 -13.05 -5.67 -18.42
N GLY A 88 -13.79 -5.97 -17.35
CA GLY A 88 -13.35 -6.86 -16.27
C GLY A 88 -12.55 -6.20 -15.15
N VAL A 89 -12.30 -4.88 -15.21
CA VAL A 89 -11.75 -4.14 -14.06
C VAL A 89 -12.84 -3.98 -12.99
N GLU A 90 -12.51 -4.33 -11.75
CA GLU A 90 -13.35 -4.06 -10.59
C GLU A 90 -13.07 -2.66 -10.03
N PHE A 91 -14.11 -1.97 -9.59
CA PHE A 91 -13.94 -0.71 -8.89
C PHE A 91 -14.84 -0.62 -7.66
N CYS A 92 -14.52 0.31 -6.78
CA CYS A 92 -15.28 0.59 -5.59
C CYS A 92 -15.68 2.06 -5.62
N VAL A 93 -16.91 2.37 -5.25
CA VAL A 93 -17.37 3.74 -5.03
C VAL A 93 -17.47 4.01 -3.54
N GLN A 94 -16.91 5.14 -3.15
CA GLN A 94 -16.96 5.65 -1.80
C GLN A 94 -17.76 6.95 -1.84
N GLN A 95 -18.83 7.02 -1.06
CA GLN A 95 -19.56 8.27 -0.83
C GLN A 95 -18.71 9.20 0.04
N LEU A 96 -18.64 10.47 -0.35
CA LEU A 96 -17.91 11.52 0.34
C LEU A 96 -18.89 12.47 1.04
N LEU A 97 -18.37 13.17 2.05
CA LEU A 97 -19.12 14.22 2.75
C LEU A 97 -19.11 15.57 2.01
N ARG A 98 -18.18 15.73 1.06
CA ARG A 98 -17.99 16.94 0.24
C ARG A 98 -17.58 16.54 -1.16
N GLU A 99 -17.80 17.44 -2.11
CA GLU A 99 -17.28 17.28 -3.46
C GLU A 99 -15.75 17.15 -3.45
N GLU A 100 -15.25 16.33 -4.36
CA GLU A 100 -13.83 16.10 -4.53
C GLU A 100 -13.47 16.14 -6.02
N ASP A 101 -12.42 16.89 -6.34
CA ASP A 101 -11.77 16.89 -7.65
C ASP A 101 -10.24 16.83 -7.45
N LEU A 102 -9.74 15.61 -7.22
CA LEU A 102 -8.31 15.42 -6.94
C LEU A 102 -7.45 15.73 -8.16
N GLY A 103 -6.48 16.60 -7.94
CA GLY A 103 -5.41 16.90 -8.88
C GLY A 103 -4.49 15.69 -9.13
N PRO A 104 -3.72 15.71 -10.24
CA PRO A 104 -2.85 14.60 -10.64
C PRO A 104 -1.67 14.35 -9.69
N LYS A 105 -1.34 15.32 -8.83
CA LYS A 105 -0.26 15.23 -7.83
C LYS A 105 -0.79 15.29 -6.39
N GLU A 106 -2.10 15.32 -6.22
CA GLU A 106 -2.71 15.18 -4.90
C GLU A 106 -2.82 13.70 -4.56
N VAL A 107 -2.35 13.36 -3.35
CA VAL A 107 -2.31 11.98 -2.87
C VAL A 107 -3.23 11.87 -1.67
N LEU A 108 -4.14 10.91 -1.71
CA LEU A 108 -5.00 10.60 -0.57
C LEU A 108 -4.29 9.62 0.37
N LEU A 109 -4.00 10.05 1.60
CA LEU A 109 -3.34 9.26 2.61
C LEU A 109 -4.31 8.90 3.74
N ARG A 110 -4.18 7.70 4.31
CA ARG A 110 -4.93 7.29 5.51
C ARG A 110 -4.09 7.56 6.73
N VAL A 111 -4.41 8.64 7.44
CA VAL A 111 -3.64 9.12 8.59
C VAL A 111 -4.13 8.44 9.86
N GLN A 112 -3.21 7.88 10.63
CA GLN A 112 -3.47 7.28 11.92
C GLN A 112 -2.68 8.03 13.00
N MET A 113 -3.41 8.71 13.89
CA MET A 113 -2.83 9.39 15.04
C MET A 113 -2.53 8.38 16.15
N GLY A 114 -1.31 8.38 16.68
CA GLY A 114 -0.93 7.51 17.80
C GLY A 114 -1.67 7.89 19.07
N VAL A 115 -2.15 6.89 19.81
CA VAL A 115 -2.78 7.11 21.12
C VAL A 115 -1.68 7.33 22.16
N PRO A 116 -1.64 8.48 22.85
CA PRO A 116 -0.60 8.77 23.83
C PRO A 116 -0.53 7.72 24.94
N GLY A 117 0.67 7.21 25.23
CA GLY A 117 0.89 6.21 26.28
C GLY A 117 0.51 4.78 25.89
N GLU A 118 -0.01 4.56 24.68
CA GLU A 118 -0.42 3.24 24.19
C GLU A 118 0.39 2.83 22.95
N ARG A 119 0.39 1.51 22.67
CA ARG A 119 0.93 0.93 21.42
C ARG A 119 -0.19 0.73 20.39
N GLY A 120 -0.93 1.80 20.14
CA GLY A 120 -2.11 1.81 19.28
C GLY A 120 -2.32 3.15 18.58
N TYR A 121 -3.30 3.17 17.67
CA TYR A 121 -3.68 4.34 16.89
C TYR A 121 -5.19 4.57 16.96
N TYR A 122 -5.61 5.82 16.86
CA TYR A 122 -6.99 6.18 16.57
C TYR A 122 -7.42 5.66 15.18
N PRO A 123 -8.74 5.58 14.91
CA PRO A 123 -9.24 5.21 13.60
C PRO A 123 -8.62 6.06 12.48
N PRO A 124 -8.35 5.48 11.30
CA PRO A 124 -7.75 6.21 10.19
C PRO A 124 -8.66 7.31 9.66
N GLU A 125 -8.07 8.46 9.35
CA GLU A 125 -8.73 9.61 8.72
C GLU A 125 -8.12 9.91 7.35
N ASP A 126 -8.96 10.33 6.41
CA ASP A 126 -8.53 10.67 5.05
C ASP A 126 -7.89 12.07 5.00
N LEU A 127 -6.64 12.14 4.54
CA LEU A 127 -5.93 13.40 4.26
C LEU A 127 -5.59 13.47 2.77
N VAL A 128 -6.03 14.54 2.10
CA VAL A 128 -5.53 14.90 0.77
C VAL A 128 -4.27 15.75 0.94
N TRP A 129 -3.14 15.25 0.46
CA TRP A 129 -1.87 15.98 0.46
C TRP A 129 -1.48 16.42 -0.95
N ASP A 130 -1.36 17.74 -1.15
CA ASP A 130 -0.87 18.30 -2.42
C ASP A 130 0.67 18.24 -2.48
N ALA A 131 1.17 17.25 -3.21
CA ALA A 131 2.60 17.07 -3.46
C ALA A 131 3.09 17.82 -4.73
N SER A 132 2.26 18.70 -5.31
CA SER A 132 2.57 19.38 -6.58
C SER A 132 3.74 20.34 -6.48
N ARG A 133 3.84 21.06 -5.36
CA ARG A 133 4.84 22.10 -5.10
C ARG A 133 6.08 21.54 -4.39
N ASP A 134 5.85 20.75 -3.35
CA ASP A 134 6.91 20.15 -2.54
C ASP A 134 6.50 18.73 -2.11
N PRO A 135 7.05 17.68 -2.74
CA PRO A 135 6.77 16.30 -2.36
C PRO A 135 7.65 15.81 -1.20
N SER A 136 8.22 16.70 -0.38
CA SER A 136 9.15 16.31 0.69
C SER A 136 8.46 15.87 1.99
N PRO A 137 9.17 15.13 2.86
CA PRO A 137 8.69 14.83 4.22
C PRO A 137 8.31 16.07 5.04
N ARG A 138 8.97 17.21 4.79
CA ARG A 138 8.66 18.48 5.47
C ARG A 138 7.28 18.98 5.07
N SER A 139 6.98 19.00 3.77
CA SER A 139 5.66 19.41 3.26
C SER A 139 4.53 18.57 3.84
N LEU A 140 4.69 17.24 3.88
CA LEU A 140 3.69 16.36 4.49
C LEU A 140 3.52 16.64 6.00
N ARG A 141 4.62 16.86 6.75
CA ARG A 141 4.54 17.25 8.17
C ARG A 141 3.80 18.57 8.36
N SER A 142 4.10 19.57 7.54
CA SER A 142 3.42 20.88 7.60
C SER A 142 1.94 20.77 7.27
N ALA A 143 1.57 19.95 6.27
CA ALA A 143 0.16 19.69 5.94
C ALA A 143 -0.57 19.03 7.12
N LEU A 144 -0.01 17.97 7.69
CA LEU A 144 -0.55 17.29 8.88
C LEU A 144 -0.67 18.24 10.07
N ALA A 145 0.39 18.98 10.37
CA ALA A 145 0.41 19.95 11.47
C ALA A 145 -0.69 21.01 11.31
N SER A 146 -0.88 21.54 10.09
CA SER A 146 -1.93 22.50 9.78
C SER A 146 -3.33 21.90 9.93
N THR A 147 -3.55 20.67 9.46
CA THR A 147 -4.86 20.00 9.52
C THR A 147 -5.28 19.69 10.96
N TYR A 148 -4.35 19.25 11.80
CA TYR A 148 -4.64 18.80 13.16
C TYR A 148 -4.29 19.83 14.25
N GLY A 149 -3.85 21.04 13.89
CA GLY A 149 -3.49 22.09 14.86
C GLY A 149 -2.27 21.74 15.71
N LEU A 150 -1.28 21.05 15.14
CA LEU A 150 -0.09 20.56 15.84
C LEU A 150 1.17 21.35 15.47
N SER A 151 2.25 21.18 16.23
CA SER A 151 3.57 21.71 15.85
C SER A 151 4.25 20.77 14.84
N PRO A 152 4.67 21.24 13.65
CA PRO A 152 5.30 20.39 12.64
C PRO A 152 6.62 19.77 13.11
N ASP A 153 7.33 20.44 14.03
CA ASP A 153 8.63 19.99 14.54
C ASP A 153 8.52 18.90 15.60
N SER A 154 7.33 18.69 16.18
CA SER A 154 7.08 17.62 17.14
C SER A 154 6.50 16.35 16.53
N LEU A 155 6.22 16.33 15.23
CA LEU A 155 5.63 15.17 14.58
C LEU A 155 6.69 14.19 14.09
N LEU A 156 6.57 12.94 14.54
CA LEU A 156 7.18 11.80 13.86
C LEU A 156 6.16 11.18 12.92
N LEU A 157 6.62 10.85 11.73
CA LEU A 157 5.82 10.22 10.69
C LEU A 157 6.44 8.90 10.27
N ALA A 158 5.60 7.92 9.97
CA ALA A 158 6.02 6.67 9.34
C ALA A 158 4.98 6.15 8.35
N LYS A 159 5.44 5.52 7.28
CA LYS A 159 4.59 4.75 6.37
C LYS A 159 4.42 3.33 6.91
N HIS A 160 3.19 2.85 7.01
CA HIS A 160 2.94 1.43 7.29
C HIS A 160 3.13 0.59 6.03
N GLN A 161 3.73 -0.58 6.17
CA GLN A 161 3.83 -1.61 5.13
C GLN A 161 2.92 -2.79 5.53
N PRO A 162 1.66 -2.83 5.07
CA PRO A 162 0.68 -3.82 5.54
C PRO A 162 1.08 -5.27 5.28
N HIS A 163 1.88 -5.52 4.25
CA HIS A 163 2.31 -6.87 3.87
C HIS A 163 3.40 -7.44 4.78
N THR A 164 4.21 -6.58 5.37
CA THR A 164 5.33 -6.97 6.25
C THR A 164 5.07 -6.61 7.71
N HIS A 165 3.97 -5.92 8.00
CA HIS A 165 3.64 -5.41 9.33
C HIS A 165 4.75 -4.52 9.92
N THR A 166 5.46 -3.79 9.05
CA THR A 166 6.57 -2.91 9.43
C THR A 166 6.24 -1.45 9.18
N TRP A 167 6.91 -0.57 9.89
CA TRP A 167 6.77 0.88 9.76
C TRP A 167 8.08 1.50 9.30
N GLU A 168 8.00 2.32 8.25
CA GLU A 168 9.14 3.03 7.67
C GLU A 168 9.07 4.51 8.07
N THR A 169 9.90 4.92 9.03
CA THR A 169 9.92 6.30 9.50
C THR A 169 10.46 7.25 8.45
N PHE A 170 9.81 8.40 8.26
CA PHE A 170 10.35 9.49 7.47
C PHE A 170 11.43 10.21 8.28
N SER A 171 12.67 9.71 8.22
CA SER A 171 13.79 10.36 8.88
C SER A 171 13.96 11.79 8.39
N ASN A 172 14.39 12.71 9.26
CA ASN A 172 14.90 14.01 8.83
C ASN A 172 16.29 13.79 8.18
N TRP A 173 16.33 13.34 6.92
CA TRP A 173 17.59 13.11 6.20
C TRP A 173 18.20 14.43 5.70
N SER A 174 18.57 15.32 6.62
CA SER A 174 19.37 16.51 6.29
C SER A 174 20.78 16.51 6.88
N GLN A 175 21.25 15.44 7.57
CA GLN A 175 22.53 15.51 8.31
C GLN A 175 23.51 14.32 8.20
N GLN A 176 23.35 13.40 7.25
CA GLN A 176 24.42 12.45 6.92
C GLN A 176 24.77 12.52 5.42
N VAL A 177 25.17 13.71 4.97
CA VAL A 177 26.02 13.81 3.77
C VAL A 177 27.45 13.69 4.26
N SER A 178 27.94 12.45 4.29
CA SER A 178 29.38 12.20 4.24
C SER A 178 29.98 13.06 3.13
N LYS A 179 31.15 13.65 3.42
CA LYS A 179 31.87 14.65 2.61
C LYS A 179 32.16 14.20 1.17
N ARG A 180 31.15 14.07 0.33
CA ARG A 180 31.27 13.92 -1.12
C ARG A 180 30.12 14.68 -1.76
N LYS A 181 30.51 15.71 -2.51
CA LYS A 181 29.71 16.66 -3.28
C LYS A 181 28.80 15.91 -4.28
N LYS A 182 27.72 15.30 -3.80
CA LYS A 182 26.65 14.72 -4.63
C LYS A 182 25.43 15.62 -4.50
N LYS A 183 25.00 16.17 -5.63
CA LYS A 183 23.83 17.05 -5.79
C LYS A 183 22.70 16.59 -4.84
N LYS A 184 22.30 17.43 -3.87
CA LYS A 184 21.14 17.19 -3.00
C LYS A 184 19.95 16.90 -3.91
N LYS A 185 19.62 15.62 -4.11
CA LYS A 185 18.39 15.24 -4.78
C LYS A 185 17.27 15.63 -3.81
N ALA A 186 16.31 16.43 -4.26
CA ALA A 186 15.13 16.72 -3.46
C ALA A 186 14.53 15.38 -3.02
N GLU A 187 14.46 15.17 -1.71
CA GLU A 187 13.92 13.97 -1.10
C GLU A 187 12.41 14.00 -1.33
N SER A 188 11.93 13.18 -2.27
CA SER A 188 10.52 13.12 -2.65
C SER A 188 9.91 11.85 -2.06
N LEU A 189 8.84 12.00 -1.29
CA LEU A 189 8.08 10.89 -0.74
C LEU A 189 7.33 10.11 -1.83
N LEU A 190 7.05 10.71 -2.99
CA LEU A 190 6.40 10.03 -4.12
C LEU A 190 7.33 9.04 -4.84
N GLY A 191 8.65 9.18 -4.65
CA GLY A 191 9.65 8.31 -5.23
C GLY A 191 10.33 7.42 -4.19
N ALA A 192 11.37 6.72 -4.63
CA ALA A 192 12.19 5.93 -3.72
C ALA A 192 12.78 6.77 -2.57
N PRO A 193 12.84 6.24 -1.34
CA PRO A 193 12.49 4.86 -0.98
C PRO A 193 10.99 4.64 -0.70
N PHE A 194 10.21 5.69 -0.42
CA PHE A 194 8.89 5.54 0.22
C PHE A 194 7.74 5.26 -0.74
N HIS A 195 7.79 5.77 -1.97
CA HIS A 195 6.77 5.56 -3.01
C HIS A 195 5.34 5.78 -2.50
N LEU A 196 5.08 6.95 -1.89
CA LEU A 196 3.74 7.30 -1.42
C LEU A 196 2.74 7.33 -2.56
N LYS A 197 1.59 6.70 -2.32
CA LYS A 197 0.45 6.60 -3.25
C LYS A 197 -0.86 6.63 -2.48
N ASP A 198 -1.96 6.70 -3.21
CA ASP A 198 -3.30 6.71 -2.63
C ASP A 198 -3.55 5.50 -1.74
N GLY A 199 -4.16 5.75 -0.58
CA GLY A 199 -4.54 4.73 0.39
C GLY A 199 -3.40 4.24 1.28
N ASP A 200 -2.16 4.72 1.07
CA ASP A 200 -1.06 4.43 1.99
C ASP A 200 -1.38 4.96 3.39
N ILE A 201 -1.04 4.16 4.41
CA ILE A 201 -1.28 4.49 5.82
C ILE A 201 -0.08 5.24 6.38
N ILE A 202 -0.34 6.41 6.95
CA ILE A 202 0.65 7.26 7.61
C ILE A 202 0.38 7.30 9.11
N GLY A 203 1.30 6.75 9.88
CA GLY A 203 1.31 6.86 11.33
C GLY A 203 1.88 8.21 11.73
N VAL A 204 1.25 8.86 12.70
CA VAL A 204 1.67 10.17 13.22
C VAL A 204 1.79 10.08 14.73
N LYS A 205 2.94 10.49 15.27
CA LYS A 205 3.14 10.60 16.72
C LYS A 205 3.57 12.01 17.09
N ASN A 206 2.99 12.55 18.16
CA ASN A 206 3.32 13.88 18.66
C ASN A 206 4.24 13.79 19.88
N LEU A 207 5.50 14.17 19.68
CA LEU A 207 6.56 14.14 20.70
C LEU A 207 6.37 15.12 21.85
N LEU A 208 5.46 16.10 21.73
CA LEU A 208 5.11 16.99 22.84
C LEU A 208 4.20 16.29 23.86
N ILE A 209 3.52 15.22 23.46
CA ILE A 209 2.55 14.51 24.30
C ILE A 209 3.11 13.15 24.74
N ASP A 210 3.80 12.45 23.83
CA ASP A 210 4.36 11.12 24.08
C ASP A 210 5.75 10.97 23.45
N ASN A 211 6.73 10.52 24.23
CA ASN A 211 8.11 10.31 23.76
C ASN A 211 8.32 8.96 23.06
N ASN A 212 7.30 8.11 23.00
CA ASN A 212 7.35 6.80 22.35
C ASN A 212 7.53 6.95 20.83
N ARG A 213 8.69 6.57 20.31
CA ARG A 213 9.04 6.65 18.89
C ARG A 213 8.73 5.38 18.10
N ASP A 214 8.30 4.31 18.76
CA ASP A 214 8.06 3.01 18.13
C ASP A 214 6.66 2.99 17.52
N PHE A 215 6.58 2.85 16.19
CA PHE A 215 5.31 2.85 15.46
C PHE A 215 4.61 1.48 15.48
N SER A 216 5.29 0.41 15.90
CA SER A 216 4.71 -0.93 15.91
C SER A 216 3.55 -1.06 16.91
N THR A 217 2.52 -1.79 16.50
CA THR A 217 1.39 -2.14 17.38
C THR A 217 1.54 -3.56 17.93
N GLN A 218 0.82 -3.88 19.00
CA GLN A 218 0.76 -5.26 19.53
C GLN A 218 0.30 -6.26 18.47
N GLN A 219 -0.64 -5.84 17.61
CA GLN A 219 -1.17 -6.67 16.53
C GLN A 219 -0.10 -6.97 15.46
N ASP A 220 0.74 -5.98 15.15
CA ASP A 220 1.83 -6.15 14.18
C ASP A 220 2.89 -7.12 14.72
N GLU A 221 3.25 -7.00 16.00
CA GLU A 221 4.17 -7.94 16.65
C GLU A 221 3.62 -9.36 16.66
N GLN A 222 2.32 -9.53 16.97
CA GLN A 222 1.69 -10.84 16.97
C GLN A 222 1.73 -11.47 15.58
N ARG A 223 1.33 -10.74 14.54
CA ARG A 223 1.39 -11.25 13.15
C ARG A 223 2.80 -11.60 12.72
N LEU A 224 3.79 -10.79 13.09
CA LEU A 224 5.19 -11.07 12.78
C LEU A 224 5.71 -12.32 13.52
N ARG A 225 5.24 -12.60 14.74
CA ARG A 225 5.56 -13.83 15.47
C ARG A 225 4.91 -15.05 14.81
N GLU A 226 3.64 -14.96 14.45
CA GLU A 226 2.89 -16.03 13.76
C GLU A 226 3.54 -16.38 12.41
N GLU A 227 3.92 -15.37 11.61
CA GLU A 227 4.61 -15.58 10.33
C GLU A 227 5.97 -16.29 10.53
N LYS A 228 6.75 -15.87 11.53
CA LYS A 228 8.03 -16.52 11.87
C LYS A 228 7.83 -17.98 12.30
N GLU A 229 6.78 -18.27 13.06
CA GLU A 229 6.46 -19.64 13.50
C GLU A 229 5.99 -20.51 12.33
N GLN A 230 5.16 -19.99 11.43
CA GLN A 230 4.73 -20.69 10.21
C GLN A 230 5.91 -21.02 9.31
N ARG A 231 6.85 -20.08 9.13
CA ARG A 231 8.09 -20.33 8.37
C ARG A 231 8.96 -21.41 9.02
N ARG A 232 8.97 -21.51 10.35
CA ARG A 232 9.67 -22.58 11.09
C ARG A 232 8.98 -23.94 10.94
N LYS A 233 7.64 -23.99 10.94
CA LYS A 233 6.85 -25.23 10.80
C LYS A 233 6.86 -25.77 9.37
N GLY A 234 6.77 -24.89 8.35
CA GLY A 234 6.87 -25.27 6.94
C GLY A 234 8.24 -25.82 6.52
N GLY A 235 9.29 -25.52 7.30
CA GLY A 235 10.65 -26.06 7.09
C GLY A 235 10.92 -27.42 7.75
N GLN A 236 10.02 -27.94 8.59
CA GLN A 236 10.22 -29.19 9.35
C GLN A 236 9.52 -30.42 8.72
N GLY A 237 8.87 -30.27 7.56
CA GLY A 237 8.08 -31.34 6.91
C GLY A 237 8.83 -32.27 5.95
N VAL A 238 10.17 -32.32 5.94
CA VAL A 238 10.94 -33.18 5.00
C VAL A 238 11.99 -34.04 5.70
N GLY A 239 11.82 -34.36 6.98
CA GLY A 239 12.84 -35.13 7.70
C GLY A 239 12.36 -35.77 8.98
N ALA A 240 11.36 -36.64 8.90
CA ALA A 240 11.03 -37.53 10.02
C ALA A 240 10.33 -38.80 9.50
N GLU A 241 11.09 -39.67 8.84
CA GLU A 241 10.81 -41.11 8.86
C GLU A 241 12.12 -41.83 9.24
N VAL A 242 12.13 -42.34 10.47
CA VAL A 242 13.17 -43.20 11.02
C VAL A 242 12.61 -44.61 11.12
N GLU A 243 13.47 -45.60 10.81
CA GLU A 243 13.39 -47.05 11.10
C GLU A 243 12.40 -47.87 10.24
N THR A 244 12.73 -49.03 9.67
CA THR A 244 13.75 -50.06 9.94
C THR A 244 13.79 -51.02 8.73
N ASN A 245 14.94 -51.53 8.29
CA ASN A 245 15.24 -52.99 8.24
C ASN A 245 16.58 -53.31 7.54
N ARG A 246 17.27 -54.33 8.07
CA ARG A 246 18.57 -54.87 7.64
C ARG A 246 18.49 -55.68 6.34
N GLY A 247 19.57 -55.70 5.54
CA GLY A 247 19.75 -56.71 4.49
C GLY A 247 20.97 -56.51 3.57
N VAL A 248 21.96 -57.39 3.73
CA VAL A 248 23.18 -57.74 2.97
C VAL A 248 23.16 -57.51 1.43
N GLY A 249 24.28 -57.06 0.82
CA GLY A 249 24.50 -56.83 -0.64
C GLY A 249 24.65 -58.10 -1.50
N PRO A 250 25.28 -58.11 -2.72
CA PRO A 250 26.02 -57.08 -3.47
C PRO A 250 25.73 -57.01 -5.01
N GLU A 251 26.57 -56.24 -5.76
CA GLU A 251 26.87 -56.29 -7.22
C GLU A 251 26.36 -55.21 -8.21
N LYS A 252 27.32 -54.34 -8.58
CA LYS A 252 27.68 -53.74 -9.89
C LYS A 252 26.66 -53.79 -11.07
N LYS A 253 26.36 -52.62 -11.64
CA LYS A 253 26.95 -52.12 -12.92
C LYS A 253 26.49 -50.69 -13.27
N MET A 254 27.45 -49.92 -13.79
CA MET A 254 27.43 -48.50 -14.19
C MET A 254 26.61 -48.18 -15.45
N GLY A 255 26.08 -46.95 -15.51
CA GLY A 255 25.75 -46.19 -16.72
C GLY A 255 25.14 -44.80 -16.41
N PRO A 256 25.42 -43.73 -17.18
CA PRO A 256 25.81 -42.43 -16.61
C PRO A 256 24.85 -41.24 -16.87
N ILE A 257 25.25 -40.04 -16.40
CA ILE A 257 24.80 -38.64 -16.75
C ILE A 257 23.84 -38.05 -15.68
N LYS A 258 24.06 -36.92 -14.98
CA LYS A 258 24.97 -35.76 -15.05
C LYS A 258 25.03 -35.12 -13.64
N THR A 259 26.23 -34.89 -13.12
CA THR A 259 26.47 -34.10 -11.89
C THR A 259 26.48 -32.59 -12.23
N ARG A 260 25.69 -31.79 -11.52
CA ARG A 260 25.77 -30.32 -11.58
C ARG A 260 26.46 -29.82 -10.31
N LYS A 261 27.47 -28.97 -10.52
CA LYS A 261 28.61 -28.65 -9.65
C LYS A 261 28.25 -28.03 -8.30
N THR A 262 28.95 -28.48 -7.27
CA THR A 262 29.04 -27.88 -5.92
C THR A 262 29.80 -26.55 -6.00
N GLU A 263 29.24 -25.48 -5.46
CA GLU A 263 29.90 -24.17 -5.36
C GLU A 263 31.08 -24.24 -4.38
N VAL A 264 32.24 -23.76 -4.84
CA VAL A 264 33.49 -23.70 -4.09
C VAL A 264 33.49 -22.43 -3.23
N ALA A 265 33.64 -22.60 -1.91
CA ALA A 265 33.79 -21.48 -0.99
C ALA A 265 35.17 -20.82 -1.17
N LEU A 266 35.18 -19.50 -1.41
CA LEU A 266 36.40 -18.70 -1.48
C LEU A 266 36.87 -18.38 -0.05
N SER A 267 38.07 -18.82 0.32
CA SER A 267 38.75 -18.41 1.55
C SER A 267 39.73 -17.28 1.26
N ILE A 268 39.65 -16.19 2.02
CA ILE A 268 40.56 -15.04 1.95
C ILE A 268 41.54 -15.13 3.13
N ASN A 269 42.84 -15.25 2.83
CA ASN A 269 43.90 -15.11 3.83
C ASN A 269 44.43 -13.68 3.82
N VAL A 270 44.41 -13.03 4.97
CA VAL A 270 44.96 -11.68 5.17
C VAL A 270 46.42 -11.83 5.64
N GLY A 271 47.36 -11.40 4.81
CA GLY A 271 48.77 -11.33 5.18
C GLY A 271 49.03 -10.21 6.20
N VAL A 272 49.74 -10.54 7.28
CA VAL A 272 50.20 -9.57 8.28
C VAL A 272 51.40 -8.83 7.70
N PHE A 273 51.28 -7.52 7.51
CA PHE A 273 52.41 -6.66 7.17
C PHE A 273 53.24 -6.37 8.44
N ARG A 274 54.56 -6.59 8.35
CA ARG A 274 55.55 -6.10 9.31
C ARG A 274 55.98 -4.69 8.92
#